data_AF-A0A1W7R8J7-F1
#
_entry.id   AF-A0A1W7R8J7-F1
#
_cell.length_a   1.000
_cell.length_b   1.000
_cell.length_c   1.000
_cell.angle_alpha   90.00
_cell.angle_beta   90.00
_cell.angle_gamma   90.00
#
_symmetry.space_group_name_H-M   'P 1'
#
loop_
_entity.id
_entity.type
_entity.pdbx_description
1 polymer ?
#
loop_
_entity_poly.entity_id
_entity_poly.type
_entity_poly.pdbx_seq_one_letter_code
_entity_poly.pdbx_strand_id
1 'polypeptide(L)'
;DPWLDLEDNWGLGTIRRFNDLKSSNPNLKTLVAVGGWNEGSQRFSTVAQNPILRKRFALDAARFCSYHGFDGLDVDWEYPAQRDGDPTIDRENFVTLLADLREEFSKRGLLLAAAVAAAESSASISYNIPEIAKYLDFINLMAYDLHGPWESRTGHNAPLYIGPHDNTTNKMQLNVNSSVNYWLSQGAPAWKIMLGVAFYGRSFTLRSNNEHGVGAPTSGPGQAGQYTYESGFLGYNEICEKLAADKWNQCWDADQKVPFAYGGSQWVGYDNVESLSLKCDFIDQYELGGVMLWSVETDDFHGRCGEKFTLLNMLNERLFGSPANTSTTPSVPPSITTDASSPTRTTTTTQTTVTMTDTSTTTQQSHSSDSDEFVCVTMGYFRDPNSCAKFYYCDNNGSRF
;
A
#
# COMPACT_ATOMS: atom_id res chain seq x y z
N ASP A 1 12.82 9.74 0.79
CA ASP A 1 14.14 10.30 0.46
C ASP A 1 13.98 11.79 0.17
N PRO A 2 14.52 12.71 1.00
CA PRO A 2 14.37 14.14 0.80
C PRO A 2 14.81 14.66 -0.58
N TRP A 3 15.81 14.05 -1.22
CA TRP A 3 16.26 14.48 -2.55
C TRP A 3 15.28 14.08 -3.65
N LEU A 4 14.62 12.93 -3.53
CA LEU A 4 13.56 12.53 -4.47
C LEU A 4 12.26 13.28 -4.18
N ASP A 5 11.88 13.37 -2.91
CA ASP A 5 10.53 13.70 -2.47
C ASP A 5 10.27 15.21 -2.40
N LEU A 6 11.24 15.96 -1.89
CA LEU A 6 11.11 17.39 -1.62
C LEU A 6 11.75 18.22 -2.74
N GLU A 7 11.40 19.50 -2.78
CA GLU A 7 11.92 20.47 -3.74
C GLU A 7 13.12 21.24 -3.17
N ASP A 8 13.29 21.17 -1.85
CA ASP A 8 14.39 21.80 -1.13
C ASP A 8 15.72 21.28 -1.66
N ASN A 9 16.71 22.18 -1.75
CA ASN A 9 18.07 21.84 -2.17
C ASN A 9 18.16 21.11 -3.52
N TRP A 10 17.38 21.56 -4.52
CA TRP A 10 17.36 20.98 -5.88
C TRP A 10 16.82 19.54 -5.95
N GLY A 11 15.98 19.16 -5.00
CA GLY A 11 15.30 17.87 -5.03
C GLY A 11 14.31 17.74 -6.20
N LEU A 12 13.98 16.50 -6.56
CA LEU A 12 13.16 16.18 -7.73
C LEU A 12 11.65 16.45 -7.53
N GLY A 13 11.22 16.71 -6.29
CA GLY A 13 9.86 17.09 -5.95
C GLY A 13 8.80 16.06 -6.35
N THR A 14 9.05 14.75 -6.19
CA THR A 14 8.10 13.70 -6.59
C THR A 14 6.75 13.84 -5.88
N ILE A 15 6.73 14.26 -4.61
CA ILE A 15 5.49 14.50 -3.86
C ILE A 15 4.64 15.58 -4.53
N ARG A 16 5.25 16.72 -4.91
CA ARG A 16 4.53 17.78 -5.62
C ARG A 16 4.06 17.26 -6.98
N ARG A 17 4.96 16.65 -7.76
CA ARG A 17 4.65 16.16 -9.11
C ARG A 17 3.51 15.14 -9.11
N PHE A 18 3.41 14.31 -8.07
CA PHE A 18 2.30 13.39 -7.87
C PHE A 18 0.98 14.13 -7.60
N ASN A 19 0.99 15.09 -6.67
CA ASN A 19 -0.19 15.89 -6.38
C ASN A 19 -0.63 16.78 -7.56
N ASP A 20 0.31 17.22 -8.40
CA ASP A 20 0.06 18.02 -9.60
C ASP A 20 -0.74 17.24 -10.67
N LEU A 21 -0.82 15.91 -10.59
CA LEU A 21 -1.71 15.10 -11.45
C LEU A 21 -3.17 15.55 -11.34
N LYS A 22 -3.57 16.12 -10.20
CA LYS A 22 -4.91 16.71 -10.00
C LYS A 22 -5.19 17.90 -10.93
N SER A 23 -4.16 18.56 -11.47
CA SER A 23 -4.34 19.60 -12.48
C SER A 23 -4.86 19.04 -13.81
N SER A 24 -4.57 17.77 -14.12
CA SER A 24 -5.09 17.08 -15.30
C SER A 24 -6.45 16.44 -15.05
N ASN A 25 -6.71 16.01 -13.81
CA ASN A 25 -7.99 15.46 -13.38
C ASN A 25 -8.37 16.03 -12.00
N PRO A 26 -9.18 17.11 -11.92
CA PRO A 26 -9.54 17.73 -10.65
C PRO A 26 -10.34 16.84 -9.68
N ASN A 27 -10.91 15.73 -10.19
CA ASN A 27 -11.63 14.75 -9.35
C ASN A 27 -10.68 13.71 -8.73
N LEU A 28 -9.43 13.62 -9.19
CA LEU A 28 -8.43 12.71 -8.64
C LEU A 28 -8.17 13.04 -7.16
N LYS A 29 -8.11 11.99 -6.34
CA LYS A 29 -7.70 12.07 -4.93
C LYS A 29 -6.34 11.42 -4.77
N THR A 30 -5.44 12.12 -4.09
CA THR A 30 -4.08 11.64 -3.82
C THR A 30 -3.92 11.38 -2.33
N LEU A 31 -3.59 10.16 -1.96
CA LEU A 31 -3.28 9.79 -0.58
C LEU A 31 -1.78 9.52 -0.47
N VAL A 32 -1.20 9.78 0.70
CA VAL A 32 0.13 9.32 1.06
C VAL A 32 0.01 8.04 1.88
N ALA A 33 0.82 7.02 1.60
CA ALA A 33 0.89 5.81 2.41
C ALA A 33 2.00 5.91 3.45
N VAL A 34 1.78 5.34 4.63
CA VAL A 34 2.81 5.21 5.68
C VAL A 34 2.90 3.76 6.14
N GLY A 35 4.11 3.20 6.11
CA GLY A 35 4.39 1.84 6.51
C GLY A 35 4.98 1.01 5.38
N GLY A 36 4.32 -0.08 5.04
CA GLY A 36 4.76 -1.09 4.09
C GLY A 36 5.73 -2.10 4.69
N TRP A 37 5.93 -3.21 3.98
CA TRP A 37 6.74 -4.34 4.41
C TRP A 37 8.10 -3.95 5.02
N ASN A 38 8.82 -3.01 4.41
CA ASN A 38 10.17 -2.63 4.85
C ASN A 38 10.19 -1.77 6.13
N GLU A 39 9.10 -1.10 6.50
CA GLU A 39 9.04 -0.33 7.76
C GLU A 39 8.92 -1.24 8.99
N GLY A 40 8.36 -2.44 8.81
CA GLY A 40 8.13 -3.40 9.89
C GLY A 40 7.02 -2.95 10.86
N SER A 41 6.93 -3.63 12.01
CA SER A 41 5.80 -3.46 12.95
C SER A 41 6.15 -2.72 14.25
N GLN A 42 7.42 -2.78 14.67
CA GLN A 42 7.85 -2.30 15.99
C GLN A 42 7.55 -0.81 16.23
N ARG A 43 7.78 0.05 15.22
CA ARG A 43 7.56 1.50 15.35
C ARG A 43 6.08 1.83 15.42
N PHE A 44 5.25 1.16 14.62
CA PHE A 44 3.80 1.29 14.70
C PHE A 44 3.29 0.85 16.08
N SER A 45 3.71 -0.32 16.56
CA SER A 45 3.33 -0.81 17.90
C SER A 45 3.70 0.20 18.99
N THR A 46 4.91 0.77 18.92
CA THR A 46 5.40 1.80 19.86
C THR A 46 4.55 3.07 19.86
N VAL A 47 4.16 3.57 18.68
CA VAL A 47 3.32 4.76 18.56
C VAL A 47 1.88 4.45 19.00
N ALA A 48 1.33 3.32 18.59
CA ALA A 48 -0.07 2.96 18.82
C ALA A 48 -0.37 2.70 20.31
N GLN A 49 0.56 2.13 21.07
CA GLN A 49 0.39 1.88 22.51
C GLN A 49 0.39 3.16 23.37
N ASN A 50 1.01 4.25 22.91
CA ASN A 50 1.17 5.46 23.70
C ASN A 50 0.19 6.55 23.23
N PRO A 51 -0.81 6.95 24.05
CA PRO A 51 -1.84 7.91 23.64
C PRO A 51 -1.27 9.30 23.30
N ILE A 52 -0.14 9.70 23.88
CA ILE A 52 0.50 10.98 23.56
C ILE A 52 1.15 10.89 22.17
N LEU A 53 1.90 9.82 21.89
CA LEU A 53 2.54 9.63 20.59
C LEU A 53 1.52 9.45 19.48
N ARG A 54 0.46 8.67 19.73
CA ARG A 54 -0.62 8.39 18.77
C ARG A 54 -1.36 9.67 18.34
N LYS A 55 -1.75 10.51 19.30
CA LYS A 55 -2.37 11.81 19.00
C LYS A 55 -1.43 12.76 18.29
N ARG A 56 -0.14 12.74 18.66
CA ARG A 56 0.87 13.55 17.99
C ARG A 56 1.06 13.12 16.54
N PHE A 57 1.16 11.81 16.30
CA PHE A 57 1.25 11.23 14.97
C PHE A 57 0.04 11.60 14.11
N ALA A 58 -1.19 11.48 14.64
CA ALA A 58 -2.40 11.86 13.92
C ALA A 58 -2.40 13.34 13.50
N LEU A 59 -1.99 14.24 14.40
CA LEU A 59 -1.87 15.67 14.10
C LEU A 59 -0.79 15.95 13.04
N ASP A 60 0.38 15.32 13.16
CA ASP A 60 1.49 15.54 12.24
C ASP A 60 1.19 14.96 10.84
N ALA A 61 0.52 13.81 10.76
CA ALA A 61 0.05 13.23 9.50
C ALA A 61 -0.97 14.15 8.80
N ALA A 62 -1.94 14.70 9.55
CA ALA A 62 -2.92 15.64 8.99
C ALA A 62 -2.26 16.94 8.49
N ARG A 63 -1.24 17.44 9.22
CA ARG A 63 -0.44 18.59 8.80
C ARG A 63 0.39 18.30 7.56
N PHE A 64 1.02 17.13 7.50
CA PHE A 64 1.78 16.69 6.33
C PHE A 64 0.89 16.63 5.09
N CYS A 65 -0.30 16.04 5.20
CA CYS A 65 -1.27 15.99 4.10
C CYS A 65 -1.65 17.41 3.63
N SER A 66 -1.98 18.30 4.57
CA SER A 66 -2.37 19.68 4.26
C SER A 66 -1.22 20.47 3.62
N TYR A 67 0.00 20.28 4.09
CA TYR A 67 1.18 20.99 3.61
C TYR A 67 1.57 20.57 2.19
N HIS A 68 1.51 19.26 1.89
CA HIS A 68 1.87 18.72 0.58
C HIS A 68 0.69 18.59 -0.39
N GLY A 69 -0.52 18.95 0.03
CA GLY A 69 -1.71 18.92 -0.81
C GLY A 69 -2.31 17.53 -1.03
N PHE A 70 -2.03 16.55 -0.16
CA PHE A 70 -2.70 15.25 -0.19
C PHE A 70 -4.14 15.35 0.32
N ASP A 71 -5.02 14.53 -0.26
CA ASP A 71 -6.42 14.38 0.13
C ASP A 71 -6.61 13.38 1.29
N GLY A 72 -5.56 12.69 1.75
CA GLY A 72 -5.66 11.74 2.85
C GLY A 72 -4.42 10.89 3.11
N LEU A 73 -4.58 9.89 3.98
CA LEU A 73 -3.55 8.94 4.42
C LEU A 73 -4.05 7.51 4.22
N ASP A 74 -3.17 6.64 3.74
CA ASP A 74 -3.33 5.20 3.76
C ASP A 74 -2.37 4.61 4.81
N VAL A 75 -2.90 3.90 5.82
CA VAL A 75 -2.09 3.28 6.86
C VAL A 75 -1.76 1.85 6.45
N ASP A 76 -0.48 1.57 6.24
CA ASP A 76 0.01 0.27 5.78
C ASP A 76 0.90 -0.38 6.85
N TRP A 77 0.31 -0.65 8.01
CA TRP A 77 1.02 -1.34 9.10
C TRP A 77 1.03 -2.85 8.80
N GLU A 78 2.22 -3.41 8.51
CA GLU A 78 2.39 -4.81 8.15
C GLU A 78 3.15 -5.67 9.19
N TYR A 79 2.47 -6.33 10.14
CA TYR A 79 1.05 -6.21 10.51
C TYR A 79 0.94 -5.98 12.03
N PRO A 80 -0.15 -5.37 12.54
CA PRO A 80 -0.41 -5.35 13.98
C PRO A 80 -0.25 -6.75 14.56
N ALA A 81 0.43 -6.90 15.70
CA ALA A 81 0.67 -8.20 16.35
C ALA A 81 1.58 -9.20 15.59
N GLN A 82 2.29 -8.76 14.54
CA GLN A 82 3.20 -9.59 13.74
C GLN A 82 4.52 -8.85 13.47
N ARG A 83 5.56 -9.54 12.99
CA ARG A 83 6.86 -8.94 12.53
C ARG A 83 7.43 -7.89 13.51
N ASP A 84 7.53 -8.28 14.78
CA ASP A 84 7.97 -7.47 15.93
C ASP A 84 6.92 -6.53 16.54
N GLY A 85 5.64 -6.70 16.17
CA GLY A 85 4.50 -6.14 16.87
C GLY A 85 4.17 -6.91 18.16
N ASP A 86 3.44 -6.26 19.07
CA ASP A 86 2.99 -6.84 20.33
C ASP A 86 1.64 -7.55 20.15
N PRO A 87 1.60 -8.91 20.26
CA PRO A 87 0.39 -9.67 20.02
C PRO A 87 -0.71 -9.50 21.09
N THR A 88 -0.38 -8.86 22.21
CA THR A 88 -1.32 -8.69 23.33
C THR A 88 -2.11 -7.39 23.25
N ILE A 89 -1.62 -6.38 22.52
CA ILE A 89 -2.20 -5.03 22.51
C ILE A 89 -2.41 -4.44 21.11
N ASP A 90 -1.65 -4.86 20.09
CA ASP A 90 -1.64 -4.17 18.80
C ASP A 90 -2.99 -4.21 18.08
N ARG A 91 -3.73 -5.33 18.19
CA ARG A 91 -5.05 -5.48 17.57
C ARG A 91 -6.02 -4.38 17.98
N GLU A 92 -6.07 -4.04 19.26
CA GLU A 92 -6.95 -2.97 19.77
C GLU A 92 -6.27 -1.59 19.68
N ASN A 93 -4.94 -1.51 19.80
CA ASN A 93 -4.22 -0.26 19.60
C ASN A 93 -4.37 0.26 18.17
N PHE A 94 -4.45 -0.62 17.17
CA PHE A 94 -4.72 -0.22 15.78
C PHE A 94 -6.08 0.45 15.65
N VAL A 95 -7.11 -0.04 16.34
CA VAL A 95 -8.43 0.63 16.42
C VAL A 95 -8.28 2.04 16.98
N THR A 96 -7.57 2.21 18.10
CA THR A 96 -7.39 3.54 18.71
C THR A 96 -6.53 4.49 17.87
N LEU A 97 -5.59 3.95 17.08
CA LEU A 97 -4.79 4.73 16.12
C LEU A 97 -5.68 5.29 15.02
N LEU A 98 -6.53 4.44 14.43
CA LEU A 98 -7.48 4.88 13.41
C LEU A 98 -8.52 5.85 13.97
N ALA A 99 -8.93 5.70 15.23
CA ALA A 99 -9.84 6.64 15.90
C ALA A 99 -9.20 8.04 16.05
N ASP A 100 -7.96 8.12 16.56
CA ASP A 100 -7.26 9.41 16.71
C ASP A 100 -6.97 10.06 15.34
N LEU A 101 -6.62 9.26 14.32
CA LEU A 101 -6.48 9.73 12.93
C LEU A 101 -7.79 10.29 12.39
N ARG A 102 -8.89 9.54 12.49
CA ARG A 102 -10.21 9.99 12.04
C ARG A 102 -10.64 11.28 12.72
N GLU A 103 -10.35 11.46 14.00
CA GLU A 103 -10.66 12.70 14.72
C GLU A 103 -9.95 13.90 14.08
N GLU A 104 -8.64 13.81 13.83
CA GLU A 104 -7.86 14.91 13.22
C GLU A 104 -8.18 15.13 11.73
N PHE A 105 -8.48 14.06 11.01
CA PHE A 105 -8.71 14.10 9.57
C PHE A 105 -10.09 14.68 9.24
N SER A 106 -11.11 14.38 10.04
CA SER A 106 -12.46 14.95 9.89
C SER A 106 -12.48 16.47 10.01
N LYS A 107 -11.60 17.05 10.84
CA LYS A 107 -11.45 18.50 11.01
C LYS A 107 -10.98 19.19 9.72
N ARG A 108 -10.41 18.44 8.77
CA ARG A 108 -9.78 18.94 7.54
C ARG A 108 -10.37 18.35 6.27
N GLY A 109 -11.38 17.48 6.38
CA GLY A 109 -11.97 16.78 5.24
C GLY A 109 -11.00 15.81 4.54
N LEU A 110 -10.04 15.25 5.28
CA LEU A 110 -9.07 14.28 4.76
C LEU A 110 -9.65 12.86 4.79
N LEU A 111 -9.32 12.08 3.77
CA LEU A 111 -9.62 10.65 3.67
C LEU A 111 -8.67 9.82 4.54
N LEU A 112 -9.17 8.72 5.07
CA LEU A 112 -8.38 7.74 5.80
C LEU A 112 -8.67 6.34 5.28
N ALA A 113 -7.64 5.68 4.77
CA ALA A 113 -7.67 4.30 4.31
C ALA A 113 -6.64 3.46 5.07
N ALA A 114 -6.70 2.14 4.89
CA ALA A 114 -5.65 1.25 5.33
C ALA A 114 -5.49 0.07 4.36
N ALA A 115 -4.25 -0.29 4.08
CA ALA A 115 -3.88 -1.56 3.49
C ALA A 115 -3.82 -2.64 4.57
N VAL A 116 -4.49 -3.76 4.32
CA VAL A 116 -4.71 -4.80 5.32
C VAL A 116 -4.47 -6.19 4.76
N ALA A 117 -3.98 -7.10 5.61
CA ALA A 117 -3.80 -8.50 5.26
C ALA A 117 -5.15 -9.14 4.89
N ALA A 118 -5.20 -9.85 3.77
CA ALA A 118 -6.43 -10.44 3.27
C ALA A 118 -6.79 -11.78 3.92
N ALA A 119 -5.81 -12.68 4.02
CA ALA A 119 -6.03 -14.04 4.51
C ALA A 119 -6.40 -14.09 5.99
N GLU A 120 -7.36 -14.95 6.34
CA GLU A 120 -7.84 -15.17 7.71
C GLU A 120 -6.71 -15.43 8.71
N SER A 121 -5.70 -16.21 8.31
CA SER A 121 -4.56 -16.59 9.16
C SER A 121 -3.78 -15.39 9.69
N SER A 122 -3.77 -14.27 8.97
CA SER A 122 -3.14 -13.01 9.36
C SER A 122 -4.17 -12.03 9.93
N ALA A 123 -5.30 -11.87 9.23
CA ALA A 123 -6.33 -10.89 9.59
C ALA A 123 -6.95 -11.15 10.98
N SER A 124 -7.15 -12.42 11.35
CA SER A 124 -7.71 -12.79 12.66
C SER A 124 -6.81 -12.42 13.85
N ILE A 125 -5.50 -12.32 13.61
CA ILE A 125 -4.51 -11.90 14.62
C ILE A 125 -4.51 -10.37 14.73
N SER A 126 -4.56 -9.68 13.60
CA SER A 126 -4.25 -8.24 13.53
C SER A 126 -5.44 -7.31 13.66
N TYR A 127 -6.66 -7.74 13.34
CA TYR A 127 -7.77 -6.80 13.14
C TYR A 127 -9.01 -7.10 13.98
N ASN A 128 -9.54 -6.04 14.58
CA ASN A 128 -10.93 -5.96 15.00
C ASN A 128 -11.75 -5.33 13.86
N ILE A 129 -12.16 -6.15 12.91
CA ILE A 129 -12.71 -5.72 11.60
C ILE A 129 -13.90 -4.75 11.73
N PRO A 130 -14.93 -5.03 12.56
CA PRO A 130 -16.03 -4.09 12.75
C PRO A 130 -15.60 -2.73 13.31
N GLU A 131 -14.61 -2.71 14.19
CA GLU A 131 -14.15 -1.48 14.84
C GLU A 131 -13.29 -0.63 13.90
N ILE A 132 -12.34 -1.22 13.16
CA ILE A 132 -11.53 -0.45 12.19
C ILE A 132 -12.39 0.11 11.06
N ALA A 133 -13.42 -0.64 10.61
CA ALA A 133 -14.31 -0.22 9.54
C ALA A 133 -15.15 1.03 9.88
N LYS A 134 -15.32 1.37 11.17
CA LYS A 134 -15.99 2.62 11.59
C LYS A 134 -15.17 3.86 11.24
N TYR A 135 -13.85 3.75 11.27
CA TYR A 135 -12.94 4.88 11.14
C TYR A 135 -12.37 5.03 9.73
N LEU A 136 -12.33 3.98 8.92
CA LEU A 136 -11.81 4.03 7.56
C LEU A 136 -12.89 4.47 6.56
N ASP A 137 -12.52 5.27 5.56
CA ASP A 137 -13.40 5.56 4.42
C ASP A 137 -13.51 4.33 3.52
N PHE A 138 -12.38 3.66 3.27
CA PHE A 138 -12.28 2.40 2.54
C PHE A 138 -11.09 1.56 3.03
N ILE A 139 -11.09 0.28 2.68
CA ILE A 139 -10.18 -0.76 3.14
C ILE A 139 -9.51 -1.37 1.90
N ASN A 140 -8.20 -1.21 1.77
CA ASN A 140 -7.42 -1.78 0.68
C ASN A 140 -7.03 -3.22 1.06
N LEU A 141 -7.81 -4.20 0.60
CA LEU A 141 -7.63 -5.60 0.96
C LEU A 141 -6.53 -6.24 0.10
N MET A 142 -5.35 -6.51 0.66
CA MET A 142 -4.18 -7.04 -0.08
C MET A 142 -4.35 -8.52 -0.43
N ALA A 143 -5.23 -8.83 -1.38
CA ALA A 143 -5.60 -10.18 -1.81
C ALA A 143 -4.62 -10.77 -2.84
N TYR A 144 -3.33 -10.59 -2.56
CA TYR A 144 -2.17 -11.07 -3.30
C TYR A 144 -1.08 -11.50 -2.30
N ASP A 145 0.06 -11.99 -2.78
CA ASP A 145 1.08 -12.65 -1.95
C ASP A 145 0.53 -13.84 -1.14
N LEU A 146 -0.47 -14.52 -1.70
CA LEU A 146 -1.10 -15.69 -1.07
C LEU A 146 -0.19 -16.92 -1.17
N HIS A 147 0.61 -17.01 -2.23
CA HIS A 147 1.72 -17.95 -2.37
C HIS A 147 2.96 -17.25 -2.91
N GLY A 148 4.13 -17.81 -2.62
CA GLY A 148 5.40 -17.24 -3.05
C GLY A 148 6.60 -18.10 -2.72
N PRO A 149 7.82 -17.63 -3.03
CA PRO A 149 9.05 -18.42 -2.95
C PRO A 149 9.50 -18.79 -1.53
N TRP A 150 8.79 -18.31 -0.51
CA TRP A 150 8.90 -18.80 0.87
C TRP A 150 8.33 -20.22 1.03
N GLU A 151 7.56 -20.72 0.06
CA GLU A 151 7.11 -22.10 -0.02
C GLU A 151 8.03 -22.98 -0.88
N SER A 152 8.00 -24.30 -0.65
CA SER A 152 8.81 -25.28 -1.39
C SER A 152 8.16 -25.82 -2.68
N ARG A 153 6.99 -25.29 -3.05
CA ARG A 153 6.22 -25.69 -4.23
C ARG A 153 5.65 -24.45 -4.91
N THR A 154 5.45 -24.51 -6.23
CA THR A 154 4.81 -23.41 -6.97
C THR A 154 3.38 -23.20 -6.51
N GLY A 155 2.97 -21.94 -6.44
CA GLY A 155 1.62 -21.49 -6.10
C GLY A 155 1.37 -20.12 -6.73
N HIS A 156 0.12 -19.81 -7.03
CA HIS A 156 -0.24 -18.55 -7.66
C HIS A 156 -0.16 -17.38 -6.69
N ASN A 157 0.26 -16.20 -7.17
CA ASN A 157 0.32 -14.99 -6.35
C ASN A 157 -1.06 -14.64 -5.75
N ALA A 158 -2.12 -14.68 -6.56
CA ALA A 158 -3.44 -14.22 -6.19
C ALA A 158 -4.57 -15.09 -6.82
N PRO A 159 -4.65 -16.40 -6.51
CA PRO A 159 -5.69 -17.27 -7.06
C PRO A 159 -7.09 -16.81 -6.63
N LEU A 160 -8.05 -16.82 -7.57
CA LEU A 160 -9.42 -16.39 -7.27
C LEU A 160 -10.13 -17.39 -6.36
N TYR A 161 -9.93 -18.68 -6.63
CA TYR A 161 -10.52 -19.79 -5.89
C TYR A 161 -9.46 -20.83 -5.52
N ILE A 162 -9.87 -21.80 -4.71
CA ILE A 162 -9.07 -22.97 -4.33
C ILE A 162 -8.69 -23.85 -5.54
N GLY A 163 -7.46 -24.36 -5.55
CA GLY A 163 -6.98 -25.35 -6.52
C GLY A 163 -6.87 -26.77 -5.96
N PRO A 164 -6.66 -27.78 -6.82
CA PRO A 164 -6.57 -29.20 -6.41
C PRO A 164 -5.35 -29.52 -5.55
N HIS A 165 -4.35 -28.63 -5.51
CA HIS A 165 -3.13 -28.78 -4.70
C HIS A 165 -3.22 -28.11 -3.32
N ASP A 166 -4.33 -27.43 -3.01
CA ASP A 166 -4.58 -26.78 -1.72
C ASP A 166 -5.17 -27.78 -0.72
N ASN A 167 -4.35 -28.75 -0.35
CA ASN A 167 -4.77 -29.93 0.41
C ASN A 167 -4.67 -29.80 1.93
N THR A 168 -4.36 -28.60 2.45
CA THR A 168 -4.34 -28.32 3.89
C THR A 168 -5.34 -27.23 4.22
N THR A 169 -5.92 -27.25 5.42
CA THR A 169 -6.90 -26.25 5.87
C THR A 169 -6.40 -24.81 5.65
N ASN A 170 -5.12 -24.56 5.92
CA ASN A 170 -4.54 -23.23 5.70
C ASN A 170 -4.50 -22.87 4.22
N LYS A 171 -4.04 -23.77 3.34
CA LYS A 171 -3.96 -23.50 1.90
C LYS A 171 -5.33 -23.30 1.26
N MET A 172 -6.34 -24.04 1.73
CA MET A 172 -7.72 -23.86 1.28
C MET A 172 -8.26 -22.44 1.51
N GLN A 173 -7.65 -21.64 2.41
CA GLN A 173 -8.03 -20.26 2.67
C GLN A 173 -7.16 -19.21 1.95
N LEU A 174 -6.07 -19.62 1.29
CA LEU A 174 -5.14 -18.72 0.59
C LEU A 174 -5.61 -18.41 -0.84
N ASN A 175 -6.84 -17.92 -0.97
CA ASN A 175 -7.41 -17.43 -2.22
C ASN A 175 -8.25 -16.16 -1.98
N VAL A 176 -8.47 -15.40 -3.06
CA VAL A 176 -9.24 -14.13 -3.03
C VAL A 176 -10.64 -14.35 -2.48
N ASN A 177 -11.35 -15.37 -2.96
CA ASN A 177 -12.71 -15.66 -2.52
C ASN A 177 -12.79 -15.93 -1.01
N SER A 178 -11.94 -16.80 -0.47
CA SER A 178 -11.88 -17.09 0.97
C SER A 178 -11.58 -15.84 1.80
N SER A 179 -10.63 -15.01 1.33
CA SER A 179 -10.22 -13.78 2.00
C SER A 179 -11.37 -12.76 2.07
N VAL A 180 -12.06 -12.52 0.96
CA VAL A 180 -13.23 -11.61 0.92
C VAL A 180 -14.37 -12.13 1.79
N ASN A 181 -14.71 -13.42 1.68
CA ASN A 181 -15.77 -14.02 2.51
C ASN A 181 -15.43 -13.94 4.00
N TYR A 182 -14.16 -14.10 4.39
CA TYR A 182 -13.74 -13.93 5.78
C TYR A 182 -14.03 -12.51 6.26
N TRP A 183 -13.55 -11.48 5.55
CA TRP A 183 -13.76 -10.07 5.93
C TRP A 183 -15.23 -9.70 6.04
N LEU A 184 -16.05 -10.14 5.08
CA LEU A 184 -17.51 -9.95 5.11
C LEU A 184 -18.14 -10.66 6.31
N SER A 185 -17.75 -11.90 6.59
CA SER A 185 -18.27 -12.67 7.73
C SER A 185 -17.90 -12.05 9.09
N GLN A 186 -16.79 -11.33 9.15
CA GLN A 186 -16.36 -10.59 10.33
C GLN A 186 -16.99 -9.21 10.45
N GLY A 187 -17.85 -8.80 9.51
CA GLY A 187 -18.65 -7.58 9.60
C GLY A 187 -18.07 -6.36 8.86
N ALA A 188 -17.11 -6.55 7.95
CA ALA A 188 -16.70 -5.47 7.05
C ALA A 188 -17.85 -5.12 6.08
N PRO A 189 -18.22 -3.83 5.93
CA PRO A 189 -19.16 -3.42 4.89
C PRO A 189 -18.55 -3.67 3.51
N ALA A 190 -19.24 -4.43 2.64
CA ALA A 190 -18.75 -4.79 1.31
C ALA A 190 -18.30 -3.57 0.48
N TRP A 191 -19.12 -2.52 0.46
CA TRP A 191 -18.84 -1.27 -0.25
C TRP A 191 -17.60 -0.50 0.26
N LYS A 192 -17.05 -0.83 1.44
CA LYS A 192 -15.78 -0.27 1.91
C LYS A 192 -14.57 -1.08 1.47
N ILE A 193 -14.74 -2.31 1.00
CA ILE A 193 -13.63 -3.16 0.60
C ILE A 193 -13.23 -2.82 -0.84
N MET A 194 -11.99 -2.39 -1.02
CA MET A 194 -11.32 -2.29 -2.31
C MET A 194 -10.50 -3.56 -2.50
N LEU A 195 -10.86 -4.38 -3.49
CA LEU A 195 -10.16 -5.63 -3.74
C LEU A 195 -8.78 -5.35 -4.32
N GLY A 196 -7.73 -5.76 -3.61
CA GLY A 196 -6.34 -5.70 -4.07
C GLY A 196 -6.09 -6.63 -5.25
N VAL A 197 -5.58 -6.09 -6.35
CA VAL A 197 -5.11 -6.86 -7.52
C VAL A 197 -3.63 -6.58 -7.76
N ALA A 198 -2.89 -7.62 -8.14
CA ALA A 198 -1.45 -7.54 -8.37
C ALA A 198 -1.14 -7.36 -9.86
N PHE A 199 -0.37 -6.34 -10.21
CA PHE A 199 0.23 -6.17 -11.54
C PHE A 199 1.63 -6.80 -11.59
N TYR A 200 1.83 -7.83 -10.79
CA TYR A 200 3.06 -8.61 -10.71
C TYR A 200 2.73 -10.08 -10.44
N GLY A 201 3.73 -10.93 -10.61
CA GLY A 201 3.67 -12.33 -10.26
C GLY A 201 4.74 -12.72 -9.26
N ARG A 202 4.48 -13.82 -8.54
CA ARG A 202 5.47 -14.49 -7.69
C ARG A 202 6.11 -15.63 -8.48
N SER A 203 7.44 -15.62 -8.50
CA SER A 203 8.24 -16.49 -9.37
C SER A 203 9.08 -17.51 -8.58
N PHE A 204 9.36 -18.64 -9.23
CA PHE A 204 10.01 -19.79 -8.63
C PHE A 204 11.03 -20.39 -9.59
N THR A 205 12.07 -21.02 -9.03
CA THR A 205 12.94 -21.93 -9.76
C THR A 205 12.48 -23.38 -9.53
N LEU A 206 12.07 -24.06 -10.59
CA LEU A 206 11.64 -25.45 -10.60
C LEU A 206 12.83 -26.40 -10.35
N ARG A 207 12.61 -27.49 -9.61
CA ARG A 207 13.60 -28.57 -9.47
C ARG A 207 13.74 -29.43 -10.72
N SER A 208 12.66 -29.53 -11.50
CA SER A 208 12.58 -30.35 -12.70
C SER A 208 11.76 -29.61 -13.76
N ASN A 209 12.32 -29.43 -14.95
CA ASN A 209 11.61 -28.77 -16.05
C ASN A 209 10.42 -29.59 -16.57
N ASN A 210 10.32 -30.87 -16.20
CA ASN A 210 9.19 -31.75 -16.56
C ASN A 210 8.00 -31.60 -15.58
N GLU A 211 8.19 -30.91 -14.45
CA GLU A 211 7.16 -30.62 -13.46
C GLU A 211 6.95 -29.11 -13.41
N HIS A 212 6.03 -28.60 -14.22
CA HIS A 212 5.80 -27.16 -14.40
C HIS A 212 4.36 -26.74 -14.08
N GLY A 213 3.54 -27.65 -13.54
CA GLY A 213 2.20 -27.33 -13.05
C GLY A 213 2.23 -26.56 -11.73
N VAL A 214 1.05 -26.13 -11.27
CA VAL A 214 0.87 -25.64 -9.89
C VAL A 214 1.19 -26.77 -8.92
N GLY A 215 1.83 -26.44 -7.80
CA GLY A 215 2.32 -27.42 -6.85
C GLY A 215 3.56 -28.17 -7.33
N ALA A 216 4.28 -27.74 -8.36
CA ALA A 216 5.56 -28.34 -8.73
C ALA A 216 6.64 -28.05 -7.66
N PRO A 217 7.58 -28.99 -7.36
CA PRO A 217 8.66 -28.74 -6.41
C PRO A 217 9.64 -27.65 -6.86
N THR A 218 10.04 -26.77 -5.93
CA THR A 218 10.92 -25.62 -6.21
C THR A 218 12.24 -25.70 -5.43
N SER A 219 13.28 -25.07 -5.97
CA SER A 219 14.58 -24.89 -5.31
C SER A 219 14.74 -23.52 -4.66
N GLY A 220 13.73 -22.64 -4.77
CA GLY A 220 13.74 -21.29 -4.22
C GLY A 220 13.11 -20.27 -5.17
N PRO A 221 13.40 -18.98 -4.97
CA PRO A 221 12.85 -17.90 -5.79
C PRO A 221 13.23 -18.03 -7.26
N GLY A 222 12.36 -17.51 -8.13
CA GLY A 222 12.70 -17.27 -9.52
C GLY A 222 13.78 -16.20 -9.65
N GLN A 223 14.45 -16.18 -10.79
CA GLN A 223 15.46 -15.18 -11.11
C GLN A 223 14.83 -13.78 -11.10
N ALA A 224 15.61 -12.81 -10.61
CA ALA A 224 15.21 -11.42 -10.61
C ALA A 224 14.98 -10.92 -12.05
N GLY A 225 13.93 -10.12 -12.21
CA GLY A 225 13.66 -9.39 -13.44
C GLY A 225 14.70 -8.29 -13.70
N GLN A 226 14.76 -7.84 -14.95
CA GLN A 226 15.74 -6.84 -15.39
C GLN A 226 15.40 -5.40 -14.97
N TYR A 227 14.17 -5.14 -14.50
CA TYR A 227 13.72 -3.83 -14.04
C TYR A 227 13.44 -3.84 -12.53
N THR A 228 12.81 -4.90 -12.02
CA THR A 228 12.43 -5.01 -10.60
C THR A 228 13.60 -5.41 -9.71
N TYR A 229 14.58 -6.15 -10.25
CA TYR A 229 15.79 -6.61 -9.54
C TYR A 229 15.51 -7.41 -8.25
N GLU A 230 14.30 -7.98 -8.10
CA GLU A 230 13.91 -8.77 -6.94
C GLU A 230 13.72 -10.25 -7.33
N SER A 231 14.46 -11.16 -6.67
CA SER A 231 14.31 -12.59 -6.92
C SER A 231 12.97 -13.08 -6.35
N GLY A 232 12.22 -13.84 -7.14
CA GLY A 232 10.90 -14.33 -6.75
C GLY A 232 9.75 -13.38 -7.03
N PHE A 233 10.02 -12.26 -7.71
CA PHE A 233 9.06 -11.24 -8.10
C PHE A 233 9.29 -10.87 -9.58
N LEU A 234 8.23 -10.69 -10.35
CA LEU A 234 8.29 -10.13 -11.69
C LEU A 234 7.10 -9.19 -11.91
N GLY A 235 7.34 -7.97 -12.37
CA GLY A 235 6.26 -7.07 -12.80
C GLY A 235 5.56 -7.59 -14.06
N TYR A 236 4.31 -7.21 -14.31
CA TYR A 236 3.59 -7.59 -15.53
C TYR A 236 4.35 -7.17 -16.79
N ASN A 237 4.99 -6.00 -16.78
CA ASN A 237 5.92 -5.53 -17.81
C ASN A 237 7.07 -6.52 -18.10
N GLU A 238 7.58 -7.21 -17.09
CA GLU A 238 8.64 -8.22 -17.27
C GLU A 238 8.06 -9.55 -17.74
N ILE A 239 6.91 -9.96 -17.20
CA ILE A 239 6.24 -11.22 -17.56
C ILE A 239 5.82 -11.18 -19.02
N CYS A 240 5.24 -10.07 -19.48
CA CYS A 240 4.80 -9.95 -20.87
C CYS A 240 5.98 -9.98 -21.85
N GLU A 241 7.14 -9.38 -21.49
CA GLU A 241 8.36 -9.47 -22.28
C GLU A 241 8.89 -10.92 -22.33
N LYS A 242 8.81 -11.68 -21.23
CA LYS A 242 9.18 -13.11 -21.19
C LYS A 242 8.30 -13.96 -22.11
N LEU A 243 7.00 -13.67 -22.15
CA LEU A 243 6.06 -14.35 -23.05
C LEU A 243 6.35 -14.04 -24.52
N ALA A 244 6.59 -12.77 -24.86
CA ALA A 244 6.79 -12.33 -26.23
C ALA A 244 8.20 -12.66 -26.79
N ALA A 245 9.26 -12.31 -26.05
CA ALA A 245 10.64 -12.40 -26.52
C ALA A 245 11.29 -13.75 -26.20
N ASP A 246 11.13 -14.24 -24.96
CA ASP A 246 11.75 -15.49 -24.50
C ASP A 246 10.88 -16.72 -24.77
N LYS A 247 9.70 -16.52 -25.36
CA LYS A 247 8.73 -17.56 -25.75
C LYS A 247 8.37 -18.50 -24.59
N TRP A 248 8.17 -17.93 -23.40
CA TRP A 248 7.64 -18.68 -22.27
C TRP A 248 6.26 -19.25 -22.61
N ASN A 249 5.97 -20.44 -22.08
CA ASN A 249 4.68 -21.07 -22.25
C ASN A 249 3.72 -20.51 -21.20
N GLN A 250 2.58 -20.00 -21.64
CA GLN A 250 1.48 -19.62 -20.75
C GLN A 250 0.51 -20.79 -20.60
N CYS A 251 0.02 -21.00 -19.39
CA CYS A 251 -1.04 -21.93 -19.07
C CYS A 251 -2.14 -21.21 -18.27
N TRP A 252 -3.36 -21.71 -18.41
CA TRP A 252 -4.51 -21.25 -17.66
C TRP A 252 -4.88 -22.26 -16.58
N ASP A 253 -4.99 -21.83 -15.33
CA ASP A 253 -5.55 -22.64 -14.26
C ASP A 253 -7.06 -22.46 -14.20
N ALA A 254 -7.79 -23.47 -14.67
CA ALA A 254 -9.25 -23.42 -14.77
C ALA A 254 -9.96 -23.45 -13.41
N ASP A 255 -9.33 -23.99 -12.37
CA ASP A 255 -9.91 -24.06 -11.03
C ASP A 255 -9.68 -22.73 -10.30
N GLN A 256 -8.46 -22.21 -10.36
CA GLN A 256 -8.06 -20.99 -9.64
C GLN A 256 -8.31 -19.68 -10.41
N LYS A 257 -8.68 -19.78 -11.70
CA LYS A 257 -9.03 -18.64 -12.60
C LYS A 257 -7.91 -17.62 -12.79
N VAL A 258 -6.68 -18.11 -12.85
CA VAL A 258 -5.48 -17.27 -13.03
C VAL A 258 -4.47 -17.96 -13.96
N PRO A 259 -3.67 -17.19 -14.72
CA PRO A 259 -2.61 -17.76 -15.53
C PRO A 259 -1.34 -18.07 -14.71
N PHE A 260 -0.53 -18.98 -15.24
CA PHE A 260 0.89 -19.05 -14.93
C PHE A 260 1.70 -19.15 -16.22
N ALA A 261 2.99 -18.83 -16.15
CA ALA A 261 3.90 -18.98 -17.26
C ALA A 261 5.20 -19.65 -16.82
N TYR A 262 5.86 -20.37 -17.74
CA TYR A 262 7.12 -21.04 -17.47
C TYR A 262 8.06 -21.08 -18.69
N GLY A 263 9.36 -21.10 -18.41
CA GLY A 263 10.41 -21.19 -19.42
C GLY A 263 11.71 -21.71 -18.81
N GLY A 264 12.28 -22.77 -19.38
CA GLY A 264 13.41 -23.47 -18.77
C GLY A 264 13.04 -24.00 -17.38
N SER A 265 13.80 -23.58 -16.35
CA SER A 265 13.52 -23.90 -14.94
C SER A 265 12.73 -22.81 -14.22
N GLN A 266 12.23 -21.79 -14.91
CA GLN A 266 11.55 -20.66 -14.28
C GLN A 266 10.04 -20.79 -14.42
N TRP A 267 9.32 -20.37 -13.39
CA TRP A 267 7.86 -20.40 -13.31
C TRP A 267 7.35 -19.13 -12.63
N VAL A 268 6.22 -18.57 -13.07
CA VAL A 268 5.58 -17.40 -12.45
C VAL A 268 4.06 -17.54 -12.48
N GLY A 269 3.41 -17.33 -11.34
CA GLY A 269 1.96 -17.22 -11.20
C GLY A 269 1.58 -15.75 -11.05
N TYR A 270 0.67 -15.26 -11.89
CA TYR A 270 0.42 -13.82 -12.06
C TYR A 270 -1.03 -13.56 -12.50
N ASP A 271 -1.39 -12.30 -12.68
CA ASP A 271 -2.67 -11.90 -13.26
C ASP A 271 -2.51 -11.33 -14.68
N ASN A 272 -3.47 -11.62 -15.55
CA ASN A 272 -3.56 -11.03 -16.89
C ASN A 272 -4.94 -10.39 -17.09
N VAL A 273 -5.19 -9.87 -18.31
CA VAL A 273 -6.47 -9.29 -18.72
C VAL A 273 -7.66 -10.21 -18.40
N GLU A 274 -7.55 -11.52 -18.65
CA GLU A 274 -8.62 -12.48 -18.43
C GLU A 274 -8.90 -12.71 -16.93
N SER A 275 -7.87 -12.96 -16.13
CA SER A 275 -8.06 -13.20 -14.68
C SER A 275 -8.53 -11.96 -13.94
N LEU A 276 -8.04 -10.77 -14.32
CA LEU A 276 -8.52 -9.52 -13.73
C LEU A 276 -9.96 -9.20 -14.16
N SER A 277 -10.37 -9.55 -15.38
CA SER A 277 -11.78 -9.42 -15.79
C SER A 277 -12.69 -10.29 -14.92
N LEU A 278 -12.28 -11.52 -14.59
CA LEU A 278 -13.02 -12.39 -13.68
C LEU A 278 -13.05 -11.84 -12.25
N LYS A 279 -11.98 -11.18 -11.81
CA LYS A 279 -11.95 -10.47 -10.52
C LYS A 279 -12.89 -9.25 -10.51
N CYS A 280 -13.09 -8.57 -11.65
CA CYS A 280 -14.11 -7.53 -11.77
C CYS A 280 -15.52 -8.12 -11.64
N ASP A 281 -15.81 -9.24 -12.32
CA ASP A 281 -17.10 -9.95 -12.15
C ASP A 281 -17.33 -10.36 -10.69
N PHE A 282 -16.27 -10.78 -10.00
CA PHE A 282 -16.30 -11.12 -8.58
C PHE A 282 -16.60 -9.90 -7.69
N ILE A 283 -16.00 -8.74 -7.98
CA ILE A 283 -16.27 -7.48 -7.28
C ILE A 283 -17.76 -7.11 -7.39
N ASP A 284 -18.32 -7.18 -8.59
CA ASP A 284 -19.73 -6.90 -8.85
C ASP A 284 -20.63 -7.90 -8.10
N GLN A 285 -20.29 -9.19 -8.15
CA GLN A 285 -21.05 -10.25 -7.48
C GLN A 285 -21.13 -10.05 -5.95
N TYR A 286 -20.06 -9.55 -5.34
CA TYR A 286 -19.96 -9.35 -3.90
C TYR A 286 -20.28 -7.91 -3.46
N GLU A 287 -20.66 -7.03 -4.41
CA GLU A 287 -20.94 -5.62 -4.17
C GLU A 287 -19.79 -4.90 -3.44
N LEU A 288 -18.54 -5.23 -3.82
CA LEU A 288 -17.36 -4.60 -3.24
C LEU A 288 -17.23 -3.14 -3.70
N GLY A 289 -16.50 -2.33 -2.94
CA GLY A 289 -16.36 -0.90 -3.19
C GLY A 289 -15.54 -0.52 -4.42
N GLY A 290 -14.73 -1.44 -4.94
CA GLY A 290 -13.87 -1.22 -6.11
C GLY A 290 -12.57 -2.04 -6.07
N VAL A 291 -11.54 -1.50 -6.72
CA VAL A 291 -10.22 -2.12 -6.86
C VAL A 291 -9.15 -1.24 -6.24
N MET A 292 -8.22 -1.86 -5.51
CA MET A 292 -6.89 -1.33 -5.25
C MET A 292 -5.91 -2.12 -6.11
N LEU A 293 -4.92 -1.47 -6.74
CA LEU A 293 -3.92 -2.16 -7.56
C LEU A 293 -2.52 -1.95 -7.00
N TRP A 294 -1.74 -3.02 -7.00
CA TRP A 294 -0.33 -3.01 -6.64
C TRP A 294 0.50 -3.60 -7.79
N SER A 295 1.25 -2.82 -8.58
CA SER A 295 1.31 -1.35 -8.56
C SER A 295 1.32 -0.81 -10.00
N VAL A 296 1.02 0.48 -10.16
CA VAL A 296 0.86 1.08 -11.49
C VAL A 296 2.13 1.03 -12.33
N GLU A 297 3.31 1.07 -11.70
CA GLU A 297 4.61 1.02 -12.36
C GLU A 297 5.06 -0.40 -12.77
N THR A 298 4.32 -1.44 -12.36
CA THR A 298 4.57 -2.83 -12.80
C THR A 298 3.67 -3.27 -13.95
N ASP A 299 2.69 -2.45 -14.36
CA ASP A 299 1.96 -2.63 -15.62
C ASP A 299 2.88 -2.41 -16.85
N ASP A 300 2.41 -2.75 -18.05
CA ASP A 300 3.05 -2.36 -19.31
C ASP A 300 2.85 -0.86 -19.61
N PHE A 301 3.35 0.00 -18.74
CA PHE A 301 3.20 1.47 -18.82
C PHE A 301 3.95 2.09 -20.02
N HIS A 302 4.72 1.29 -20.77
CA HIS A 302 5.38 1.69 -22.01
C HIS A 302 4.71 1.11 -23.28
N GLY A 303 3.79 0.15 -23.15
CA GLY A 303 3.16 -0.51 -24.30
C GLY A 303 4.15 -1.34 -25.13
N ARG A 304 5.04 -2.08 -24.47
CA ARG A 304 6.05 -2.92 -25.13
C ARG A 304 5.49 -4.26 -25.59
N CYS A 305 4.51 -4.79 -24.87
CA CYS A 305 3.87 -6.06 -25.10
C CYS A 305 2.45 -5.91 -25.62
N GLY A 306 1.82 -4.76 -25.35
CA GLY A 306 0.46 -4.45 -25.76
C GLY A 306 0.21 -2.94 -25.74
N GLU A 307 -0.98 -2.55 -25.31
CA GLU A 307 -1.30 -1.14 -25.15
C GLU A 307 -0.66 -0.56 -23.89
N LYS A 308 -0.34 0.73 -23.92
CA LYS A 308 0.19 1.43 -22.75
C LYS A 308 -0.79 1.31 -21.59
N PHE A 309 -0.33 0.83 -20.43
CA PHE A 309 -1.17 0.56 -19.26
C PHE A 309 -2.25 -0.49 -19.54
N THR A 310 -1.86 -1.63 -20.12
CA THR A 310 -2.79 -2.69 -20.56
C THR A 310 -3.72 -3.13 -19.45
N LEU A 311 -3.21 -3.45 -18.25
CA LEU A 311 -4.04 -3.94 -17.16
C LEU A 311 -4.90 -2.84 -16.55
N LEU A 312 -4.34 -1.63 -16.36
CA LEU A 312 -5.10 -0.49 -15.83
C LEU A 312 -6.23 -0.04 -16.77
N ASN A 313 -6.00 0.01 -18.08
CA ASN A 313 -7.04 0.37 -19.04
C ASN A 313 -8.19 -0.63 -19.00
N MET A 314 -7.87 -1.93 -18.96
CA MET A 314 -8.87 -2.98 -18.83
C MET A 314 -9.69 -2.82 -17.54
N LEU A 315 -9.05 -2.55 -16.39
CA LEU A 315 -9.78 -2.30 -15.14
C LEU A 315 -10.71 -1.10 -15.26
N ASN A 316 -10.23 0.00 -15.84
CA ASN A 316 -11.04 1.20 -16.03
C ASN A 316 -12.26 0.93 -16.93
N GLU A 317 -12.08 0.19 -18.02
CA GLU A 317 -13.18 -0.18 -18.91
C GLU A 317 -14.20 -1.09 -18.24
N ARG A 318 -13.75 -2.07 -17.44
CA ARG A 318 -14.63 -2.99 -16.71
C ARG A 318 -15.42 -2.29 -15.61
N LEU A 319 -14.81 -1.37 -14.87
CA LEU A 319 -15.42 -0.72 -13.71
C LEU A 319 -16.25 0.52 -14.08
N PHE A 320 -15.86 1.26 -15.13
CA PHE A 320 -16.49 2.54 -15.49
C PHE A 320 -17.07 2.58 -16.91
N GLY A 321 -16.91 1.51 -17.68
CA GLY A 321 -17.30 1.45 -19.09
C GLY A 321 -16.26 2.11 -20.02
N SER A 322 -16.34 1.83 -21.33
CA SER A 322 -15.46 2.46 -22.31
C SER A 322 -15.77 3.96 -22.45
N PRO A 323 -14.75 4.84 -22.61
CA PRO A 323 -14.95 6.28 -22.85
C PRO A 323 -15.79 6.64 -24.08
N ALA A 324 -16.09 5.67 -24.95
CA ALA A 324 -16.74 5.88 -26.24
C ALA A 324 -18.27 6.09 -26.19
N ASN A 325 -18.93 6.11 -25.01
CA ASN A 325 -20.40 6.26 -24.93
C ASN A 325 -20.95 7.20 -23.83
N THR A 326 -20.13 8.02 -23.18
CA THR A 326 -20.62 9.05 -22.24
C THR A 326 -20.73 10.43 -22.93
N SER A 327 -21.58 10.50 -23.96
CA SER A 327 -22.31 11.73 -24.26
C SER A 327 -23.64 11.68 -23.51
N THR A 328 -23.58 11.84 -22.20
CA THR A 328 -24.74 12.10 -21.38
C THR A 328 -24.56 13.46 -20.73
N THR A 329 -25.25 14.43 -21.32
CA THR A 329 -25.54 15.74 -20.74
C THR A 329 -25.83 15.60 -19.24
N PRO A 330 -25.23 16.40 -18.34
CA PRO A 330 -25.54 16.32 -16.92
C PRO A 330 -27.03 16.62 -16.70
N SER A 331 -27.81 15.61 -16.33
CA SER A 331 -29.16 15.82 -15.82
C SER A 331 -29.05 16.42 -14.43
N VAL A 332 -29.34 17.72 -14.33
CA VAL A 332 -29.45 18.46 -13.07
C VAL A 332 -30.48 17.76 -12.17
N PRO A 333 -30.14 17.40 -10.92
CA PRO A 333 -31.12 16.90 -9.96
C PRO A 333 -32.14 18.01 -9.63
N PRO A 334 -33.44 17.70 -9.44
CA PRO A 334 -34.42 18.72 -9.10
C PRO A 334 -34.08 19.37 -7.76
N SER A 335 -33.93 20.69 -7.75
CA SER A 335 -33.77 21.49 -6.54
C SER A 335 -35.02 21.38 -5.68
N ILE A 336 -34.89 20.84 -4.47
CA ILE A 336 -35.91 20.95 -3.44
C ILE A 336 -35.81 22.36 -2.86
N THR A 337 -36.71 23.24 -3.30
CA THR A 337 -37.07 24.47 -2.59
C THR A 337 -37.85 24.12 -1.33
N THR A 338 -37.30 24.46 -0.16
CA THR A 338 -38.12 24.73 1.03
C THR A 338 -37.66 26.01 1.69
N ASP A 339 -38.68 26.83 1.93
CA ASP A 339 -38.68 28.24 2.30
C ASP A 339 -37.94 28.60 3.60
N ALA A 340 -37.54 29.86 3.62
CA ALA A 340 -36.91 30.55 4.73
C ALA A 340 -37.86 30.81 5.92
N SER A 341 -37.31 30.75 7.13
CA SER A 341 -37.57 31.78 8.15
C SER A 341 -36.47 31.81 9.20
N SER A 342 -35.81 32.97 9.28
CA SER A 342 -34.84 33.39 10.29
C SER A 342 -35.57 33.69 11.63
N PRO A 343 -34.86 33.87 12.78
CA PRO A 343 -34.08 35.08 12.96
C PRO A 343 -32.68 34.90 13.58
N THR A 344 -31.80 35.71 13.04
CA THR A 344 -30.46 36.11 13.48
C THR A 344 -30.41 36.53 14.96
N ARG A 345 -29.45 35.97 15.71
CA ARG A 345 -29.03 36.49 17.02
C ARG A 345 -27.59 36.98 16.93
N THR A 346 -27.44 38.30 16.87
CA THR A 346 -26.17 39.03 16.94
C THR A 346 -25.53 38.80 18.31
N THR A 347 -24.33 38.22 18.35
CA THR A 347 -23.50 38.21 19.56
C THR A 347 -22.19 38.91 19.24
N THR A 348 -22.04 40.10 19.81
CA THR A 348 -20.81 40.89 19.84
C THR A 348 -19.80 40.17 20.72
N THR A 349 -18.61 39.84 20.19
CA THR A 349 -17.49 39.35 21.00
C THR A 349 -16.35 40.35 20.94
N THR A 350 -16.09 40.97 22.09
CA THR A 350 -14.99 41.89 22.37
C THR A 350 -13.66 41.13 22.30
N GLN A 351 -12.73 41.57 21.45
CA GLN A 351 -11.35 41.11 21.46
C GLN A 351 -10.59 41.77 22.61
N THR A 352 -10.11 40.97 23.55
CA THR A 352 -9.13 41.39 24.56
C THR A 352 -7.75 40.94 24.10
N THR A 353 -6.91 41.91 23.75
CA THR A 353 -5.50 41.71 23.41
C THR A 353 -4.72 41.36 24.68
N VAL A 354 -4.12 40.17 24.72
CA VAL A 354 -3.14 39.79 25.75
C VAL A 354 -1.76 39.80 25.11
N THR A 355 -0.93 40.74 25.55
CA THR A 355 0.48 40.85 25.22
C THR A 355 1.26 39.76 25.95
N MET A 356 1.83 38.82 25.22
CA MET A 356 2.82 37.87 25.75
C MET A 356 4.22 38.48 25.57
N THR A 357 4.91 38.66 26.70
CA THR A 357 6.30 39.10 26.78
C THR A 357 7.17 37.84 26.73
N ASP A 358 7.94 37.67 25.66
CA ASP A 358 8.85 36.52 25.54
C ASP A 358 10.22 36.89 26.11
N THR A 359 10.68 36.11 27.08
CA THR A 359 11.96 36.30 27.78
C THR A 359 12.98 35.35 27.17
N SER A 360 13.82 35.88 26.29
CA SER A 360 14.98 35.17 25.74
C SER A 360 15.98 34.84 26.84
N THR A 361 16.22 33.56 27.08
CA THR A 361 17.35 33.10 27.90
C THR A 361 18.30 32.32 27.00
N THR A 362 19.37 33.00 26.58
CA THR A 362 20.48 32.42 25.81
C THR A 362 21.46 31.79 26.80
N THR A 363 21.62 30.46 26.75
CA THR A 363 22.73 29.79 27.42
C THR A 363 23.80 29.51 26.37
N GLN A 364 24.80 30.38 26.31
CA GLN A 364 26.08 30.07 25.66
C GLN A 364 26.82 29.05 26.54
N GLN A 365 27.24 27.94 25.95
CA GLN A 365 28.30 27.12 26.50
C GLN A 365 29.41 27.00 25.46
N SER A 366 30.54 27.60 25.81
CA SER A 366 31.83 27.51 25.13
C SER A 366 32.59 26.26 25.61
N HIS A 367 33.12 25.45 24.70
CA HIS A 367 34.32 24.61 24.86
C HIS A 367 34.72 24.14 23.43
N SER A 368 35.80 24.67 22.86
CA SER A 368 37.23 24.33 23.01
C SER A 368 37.66 23.33 21.95
N SER A 369 38.59 23.80 21.11
CA SER A 369 39.31 23.06 20.10
C SER A 369 40.05 21.86 20.68
N ASP A 370 39.62 20.66 20.30
CA ASP A 370 40.47 19.49 20.13
C ASP A 370 39.86 18.64 19.01
N SER A 371 40.71 17.97 18.24
CA SER A 371 40.33 17.25 17.02
C SER A 371 39.37 16.09 17.30
N ASP A 372 38.07 16.29 17.08
CA ASP A 372 37.05 15.24 17.16
C ASP A 372 37.19 14.25 16.00
N GLU A 373 37.96 13.19 16.23
CA GLU A 373 37.98 12.03 15.36
C GLU A 373 36.67 11.25 15.53
N PHE A 374 35.88 11.16 14.46
CA PHE A 374 34.62 10.41 14.44
C PHE A 374 34.85 8.93 14.76
N VAL A 375 34.22 8.42 15.83
CA VAL A 375 34.31 7.03 16.32
C VAL A 375 33.02 6.26 16.03
N CYS A 376 33.13 5.09 15.42
CA CYS A 376 32.02 4.18 15.16
C CYS A 376 31.47 3.57 16.46
N VAL A 377 30.18 3.79 16.75
CA VAL A 377 29.51 3.27 17.97
C VAL A 377 28.61 2.06 17.69
N THR A 378 28.04 1.95 16.49
CA THR A 378 27.24 0.81 16.02
C THR A 378 27.42 0.65 14.50
N MET A 379 27.01 -0.50 13.94
CA MET A 379 27.07 -0.73 12.49
C MET A 379 26.05 0.14 11.76
N GLY A 380 26.46 0.79 10.67
CA GLY A 380 25.56 1.60 9.84
C GLY A 380 26.22 2.85 9.26
N TYR A 381 25.41 3.67 8.58
CA TYR A 381 25.85 4.94 8.02
C TYR A 381 25.73 6.06 9.06
N PHE A 382 26.81 6.81 9.24
CA PHE A 382 26.86 7.94 10.15
C PHE A 382 27.36 9.18 9.42
N ARG A 383 26.79 10.32 9.79
CA ARG A 383 27.17 11.61 9.24
C ARG A 383 28.43 12.13 9.96
N ASP A 384 29.36 12.67 9.19
CA ASP A 384 30.54 13.34 9.76
C ASP A 384 30.09 14.53 10.64
N PRO A 385 30.59 14.68 11.89
CA PRO A 385 30.16 15.73 12.80
C PRO A 385 30.44 17.14 12.29
N ASN A 386 31.46 17.28 11.44
CA ASN A 386 32.01 18.56 11.00
C ASN A 386 31.71 18.86 9.52
N SER A 387 31.11 17.93 8.78
CA SER A 387 30.82 18.10 7.35
C SER A 387 29.49 17.46 6.96
N CYS A 388 28.51 18.31 6.64
CA CYS A 388 27.16 17.91 6.22
C CYS A 388 27.13 17.03 4.95
N ALA A 389 28.20 17.05 4.15
CA ALA A 389 28.31 16.37 2.86
C ALA A 389 29.14 15.07 2.92
N LYS A 390 29.59 14.64 4.12
CA LYS A 390 30.38 13.41 4.28
C LYS A 390 29.66 12.43 5.19
N PHE A 391 29.64 11.17 4.77
CA PHE A 391 29.09 10.05 5.52
C PHE A 391 30.15 8.94 5.58
N TYR A 392 30.19 8.24 6.70
CA TYR A 392 31.01 7.05 6.88
C TYR A 392 30.11 5.84 7.04
N TYR A 393 30.51 4.73 6.45
CA TYR A 393 29.95 3.43 6.81
C TYR A 393 30.79 2.79 7.90
N CYS A 394 30.19 2.53 9.05
CA CYS A 394 30.80 1.83 10.17
C CYS A 394 30.52 0.33 10.06
N ASP A 395 31.58 -0.48 10.02
CA ASP A 395 31.48 -1.93 10.03
C ASP A 395 31.43 -2.51 11.46
N ASN A 396 31.23 -3.83 11.55
CA ASN A 396 31.18 -4.54 12.83
C ASN A 396 32.50 -4.53 13.61
N ASN A 397 33.61 -4.13 12.99
CA ASN A 397 34.91 -4.05 13.61
C ASN A 397 35.26 -2.63 14.09
N GLY A 398 34.30 -1.68 14.00
CA GLY A 398 34.50 -0.28 14.37
C GLY A 398 35.34 0.50 13.36
N SER A 399 35.60 -0.06 12.17
CA SER A 399 36.30 0.62 11.08
C SER A 399 35.32 1.47 10.26
N ARG A 400 35.80 2.60 9.74
CA ARG A 400 35.03 3.51 8.89
C ARG A 400 35.50 3.45 7.44
N PHE A 401 34.57 3.45 6.49
CA PHE A 401 34.82 3.49 5.05
C PHE A 401 34.13 4.70 4.40
#